data_AF-W7Q9P0-F1
#
_entry.id   AF-W7Q9P0-F1
#
_cell.length_a   1.000
_cell.length_b   1.000
_cell.length_c   1.000
_cell.angle_alpha   90.00
_cell.angle_beta   90.00
_cell.angle_gamma   90.00
#
_symmetry.space_group_name_H-M   'P 1'
#
loop_
_entity.id
_entity.type
_entity.pdbx_description
1 polymer ?
#
loop_
_entity_poly.entity_id
_entity_poly.type
_entity_poly.pdbx_seq_one_letter_code
_entity_poly.pdbx_strand_id
1 'polypeptide(L)'
;MAFHRIGHIPDNKKLVIVEDQLLLKLVEVALDELSDWQKESISLDLPSSGGDEIFKYLLPIHGKEKREVYYILDGDKKPKVSLDLEKLETMESEEIFDKIKEAFCCEPLHLKSNDKEGCMNYIRRAKENVFNIHMECPEAIFLEALGYSDAHSLSNQEAKELLVEHLDKEKLGSSAEIQHTLFNYHLRKNGETPHISDVAQFLDEISRI
;
A
#
# COMPACT_ATOMS: atom_id res chain seq x y z
N MET A 1 23.50 -10.50 28.07
CA MET A 1 23.83 -10.46 26.63
C MET A 1 22.64 -9.83 25.92
N ALA A 2 22.77 -8.58 25.49
CA ALA A 2 21.67 -7.80 24.91
C ALA A 2 22.02 -7.41 23.47
N PHE A 3 21.63 -8.28 22.53
CA PHE A 3 21.47 -7.96 21.11
C PHE A 3 20.08 -8.50 20.72
N HIS A 4 19.04 -7.75 21.08
CA HIS A 4 17.68 -7.97 20.62
C HIS A 4 17.28 -6.75 19.78
N ARG A 5 16.75 -7.00 18.58
CA ARG A 5 16.03 -6.08 17.67
C ARG A 5 16.87 -5.11 16.84
N ILE A 6 17.42 -5.61 15.74
CA ILE A 6 17.40 -4.90 14.46
C ILE A 6 16.98 -5.92 13.38
N GLY A 7 15.81 -5.72 12.77
CA GLY A 7 15.43 -6.31 11.47
C GLY A 7 14.91 -7.76 11.41
N HIS A 8 14.99 -8.57 12.48
CA HIS A 8 14.44 -9.93 12.41
C HIS A 8 12.92 -9.91 12.61
N ILE A 9 12.19 -9.90 11.49
CA ILE A 9 10.77 -10.21 11.49
C ILE A 9 10.65 -11.74 11.38
N PRO A 10 9.88 -12.40 12.26
CA PRO A 10 9.79 -13.85 12.27
C PRO A 10 9.37 -14.44 10.91
N ASP A 11 10.06 -15.50 10.47
CA ASP A 11 9.78 -16.18 9.20
C ASP A 11 8.34 -16.75 9.11
N ASN A 12 7.64 -16.86 10.25
CA ASN A 12 6.27 -17.33 10.34
C ASN A 12 5.20 -16.23 10.20
N LYS A 13 5.60 -14.98 9.92
CA LYS A 13 4.67 -13.86 9.72
C LYS A 13 4.68 -13.34 8.29
N LYS A 14 3.50 -13.05 7.76
CA LYS A 14 3.32 -12.32 6.50
C LYS A 14 3.78 -10.88 6.69
N LEU A 15 4.58 -10.37 5.75
CA LEU A 15 4.96 -8.97 5.74
C LEU A 15 3.90 -8.18 4.97
N VAL A 16 3.40 -7.11 5.55
CA VAL A 16 2.58 -6.13 4.84
C VAL A 16 3.34 -4.82 4.85
N ILE A 17 3.77 -4.39 3.66
CA ILE A 17 4.48 -3.13 3.45
C ILE A 17 3.45 -2.08 3.09
N VAL A 18 3.45 -0.98 3.83
CA VAL A 18 2.50 0.12 3.61
C VAL A 18 3.24 1.32 3.02
N GLU A 19 2.62 2.04 2.09
CA GLU A 19 3.26 3.14 1.37
C GLU A 19 3.69 4.31 2.26
N ASP A 20 2.80 4.78 3.13
CA ASP A 20 3.06 5.95 3.98
C ASP A 20 2.47 5.81 5.39
N GLN A 21 2.71 6.84 6.21
CA GLN A 21 2.31 6.85 7.62
C GLN A 21 0.79 7.01 7.83
N LEU A 22 0.09 7.73 6.96
CA LEU A 22 -1.37 7.88 7.08
C LEU A 22 -2.05 6.56 6.70
N LEU A 23 -1.65 5.96 5.58
CA LEU A 23 -2.13 4.65 5.16
C LEU A 23 -1.82 3.58 6.22
N LEU A 24 -0.66 3.65 6.87
CA LEU A 24 -0.33 2.75 7.98
C LEU A 24 -1.37 2.83 9.12
N LYS A 25 -1.87 4.03 9.45
CA LYS A 25 -2.91 4.17 10.48
C LYS A 25 -4.24 3.56 10.05
N LEU A 26 -4.60 3.70 8.77
CA LEU A 26 -5.78 3.03 8.23
C LEU A 26 -5.64 1.51 8.36
N VAL A 27 -4.48 0.96 7.99
CA VAL A 27 -4.18 -0.48 8.09
C VAL A 27 -4.18 -0.96 9.56
N GLU A 28 -3.63 -0.19 10.48
CA GLU A 28 -3.67 -0.52 11.92
C GLU A 28 -5.10 -0.56 12.47
N VAL A 29 -5.97 0.37 12.06
CA VAL A 29 -7.39 0.36 12.45
C VAL A 29 -8.12 -0.83 11.82
N ALA A 30 -7.86 -1.14 10.55
CA ALA A 30 -8.42 -2.30 9.89
C ALA A 30 -7.95 -3.63 10.51
N LEU A 31 -6.69 -3.71 10.94
CA LEU A 31 -6.19 -4.86 11.69
C LEU A 31 -7.02 -5.09 12.96
N ASP A 32 -7.47 -4.05 13.66
CA ASP A 32 -8.26 -4.17 14.88
C ASP A 32 -9.58 -4.95 14.69
N GLU A 33 -10.12 -4.98 13.47
CA GLU A 33 -11.32 -5.75 13.11
C GLU A 33 -11.08 -7.26 13.01
N LEU A 34 -9.82 -7.67 12.86
CA LEU A 34 -9.45 -9.08 12.77
C LEU A 34 -9.39 -9.76 14.15
N SER A 35 -9.46 -11.10 14.13
CA SER A 35 -9.22 -11.90 15.32
C SER A 35 -7.74 -11.94 15.71
N ASP A 36 -7.43 -12.21 16.98
CA ASP A 36 -6.07 -12.12 17.54
C ASP A 36 -5.05 -12.96 16.78
N TRP A 37 -5.41 -14.18 16.35
CA TRP A 37 -4.50 -15.05 15.61
C TRP A 37 -4.14 -14.48 14.23
N GLN A 38 -5.06 -13.76 13.58
CA GLN A 38 -4.83 -13.13 12.28
C GLN A 38 -3.89 -11.94 12.44
N LYS A 39 -4.15 -11.09 13.45
CA LYS A 39 -3.26 -9.98 13.83
C LYS A 39 -1.85 -10.48 14.11
N GLU A 40 -1.72 -11.58 14.85
CA GLU A 40 -0.43 -12.17 15.18
C GLU A 40 0.31 -12.73 13.96
N SER A 41 -0.40 -13.18 12.92
CA SER A 41 0.18 -13.69 11.68
C SER A 41 0.74 -12.61 10.75
N ILE A 42 0.38 -11.33 10.99
CA ILE A 42 0.76 -10.20 10.15
C ILE A 42 1.84 -9.37 10.85
N SER A 43 2.80 -8.88 10.08
CA SER A 43 3.76 -7.87 10.49
C SER A 43 3.67 -6.70 9.53
N LEU A 44 3.41 -5.51 10.05
CA LEU A 44 3.45 -4.28 9.27
C LEU A 44 4.89 -3.75 9.17
N ASP A 45 5.23 -3.17 8.03
CA ASP A 45 6.46 -2.42 7.82
C ASP A 45 6.17 -1.17 6.99
N LEU A 46 6.90 -0.10 7.29
CA LEU A 46 6.85 1.16 6.57
C LEU A 46 8.25 1.39 6.00
N PRO A 47 8.43 1.28 4.67
CA PRO A 47 9.75 1.39 4.08
C PRO A 47 10.26 2.83 4.24
N SER A 48 11.57 2.99 4.35
CA SER A 48 12.21 4.31 4.38
C SER A 48 12.14 5.06 3.04
N SER A 49 11.70 4.36 1.99
CA SER A 49 11.57 4.83 0.62
C SER A 49 10.10 5.05 0.24
N GLY A 50 9.78 6.08 -0.55
CA GLY A 50 8.41 6.38 -0.97
C GLY A 50 7.78 5.32 -1.90
N GLY A 51 6.47 5.39 -2.14
CA GLY A 51 5.70 4.37 -2.88
C GLY A 51 6.22 4.04 -4.28
N ASP A 52 6.83 5.00 -4.99
CA ASP A 52 7.41 4.78 -6.33
C ASP A 52 8.59 3.79 -6.32
N GLU A 53 9.24 3.62 -5.17
CA GLU A 53 10.35 2.69 -4.99
C GLU A 53 9.89 1.24 -4.78
N ILE A 54 8.61 1.02 -4.50
CA ILE A 54 8.05 -0.31 -4.23
C ILE A 54 8.10 -1.17 -5.48
N PHE A 55 7.53 -0.70 -6.59
CA PHE A 55 7.57 -1.43 -7.86
C PHE A 55 8.99 -1.55 -8.42
N LYS A 56 9.81 -0.50 -8.22
CA LYS A 56 11.16 -0.47 -8.74
C LYS A 56 12.11 -1.41 -8.00
N TYR A 57 12.06 -1.46 -6.67
CA TYR A 57 13.07 -2.14 -5.85
C TYR A 57 12.48 -3.24 -4.98
N LEU A 58 11.44 -2.95 -4.20
CA LEU A 58 10.96 -3.91 -3.19
C LEU A 58 10.27 -5.11 -3.82
N LEU A 59 9.38 -4.89 -4.78
CA LEU A 59 8.63 -5.97 -5.42
C LEU A 59 9.56 -6.97 -6.12
N PRO A 60 10.57 -6.55 -6.91
CA PRO A 60 11.56 -7.48 -7.47
C PRO A 60 12.39 -8.22 -6.41
N ILE A 61 12.81 -7.55 -5.33
CA ILE A 61 13.66 -8.14 -4.29
C ILE A 61 12.90 -9.22 -3.53
N HIS A 62 11.71 -8.89 -3.02
CA HIS A 62 10.91 -9.84 -2.23
C HIS A 62 10.39 -11.02 -3.06
N GLY A 63 10.50 -10.96 -4.39
CA GLY A 63 10.19 -12.11 -5.26
C GLY A 63 11.14 -13.26 -5.18
N LYS A 64 12.28 -13.05 -4.54
CA LYS A 64 13.29 -14.08 -4.32
C LYS A 64 13.30 -14.57 -2.88
N GLU A 65 12.49 -13.96 -2.02
CA GLU A 65 12.37 -14.34 -0.62
C GLU A 65 11.41 -15.51 -0.45
N LYS A 66 11.66 -16.35 0.55
CA LYS A 66 10.74 -17.43 0.94
C LYS A 66 9.53 -16.91 1.71
N ARG A 67 9.58 -15.66 2.14
CA ARG A 67 8.58 -15.00 2.95
C ARG A 67 7.47 -14.44 2.06
N GLU A 68 6.24 -14.56 2.53
CA GLU A 68 5.10 -13.91 1.89
C GLU A 68 5.10 -12.42 2.22
N VAL A 69 5.18 -11.60 1.17
CA VAL A 69 5.20 -10.14 1.27
C VAL A 69 4.09 -9.56 0.43
N TYR A 70 3.28 -8.72 1.07
CA TYR A 70 2.15 -8.00 0.49
C TYR A 70 2.38 -6.50 0.61
N TYR A 71 1.71 -5.72 -0.23
CA TYR A 71 1.84 -4.28 -0.30
C TYR A 71 0.46 -3.64 -0.26
N ILE A 72 0.30 -2.62 0.58
CA ILE A 72 -0.91 -1.77 0.61
C ILE A 72 -0.47 -0.37 0.18
N LEU A 73 -0.98 0.06 -0.97
CA LEU A 73 -0.58 1.29 -1.65
C LEU A 73 -1.77 2.21 -1.86
N ASP A 74 -1.47 3.47 -2.15
CA ASP A 74 -2.44 4.46 -2.58
C ASP A 74 -3.11 4.06 -3.91
N GLY A 75 -4.32 4.56 -4.17
CA GLY A 75 -5.05 4.24 -5.39
C GLY A 75 -4.43 4.85 -6.64
N ASP A 76 -3.63 5.92 -6.50
CA ASP A 76 -2.89 6.52 -7.62
C ASP A 76 -1.74 5.64 -8.13
N LYS A 77 -1.34 4.62 -7.36
CA LYS A 77 -0.32 3.62 -7.72
C LYS A 77 -0.83 2.47 -8.57
N LYS A 78 -2.10 2.51 -9.01
CA LYS A 78 -2.66 1.51 -9.92
C LYS A 78 -1.92 1.51 -11.27
N PRO A 79 -1.78 0.35 -11.94
CA PRO A 79 -1.17 0.26 -13.26
C PRO A 79 -1.82 1.23 -14.27
N LYS A 80 -1.01 2.06 -14.94
CA LYS A 80 -1.50 3.00 -15.97
C LYS A 80 -2.04 2.33 -17.23
N VAL A 81 -1.61 1.09 -17.47
CA VAL A 81 -2.10 0.26 -18.56
C VAL A 81 -2.49 -1.12 -18.05
N SER A 82 -3.42 -1.76 -18.76
CA SER A 82 -3.89 -3.10 -18.43
C SER A 82 -2.77 -4.13 -18.60
N LEU A 83 -2.53 -4.90 -17.54
CA LEU A 83 -1.62 -6.04 -17.51
C LEU A 83 -2.42 -7.35 -17.50
N ASP A 84 -2.99 -7.66 -18.65
CA ASP A 84 -3.77 -8.88 -18.91
C ASP A 84 -2.83 -10.04 -19.25
N LEU A 85 -2.73 -11.02 -18.34
CA LEU A 85 -1.76 -12.12 -18.45
C LEU A 85 -1.97 -12.95 -19.71
N GLU A 86 -3.22 -13.20 -20.12
CA GLU A 86 -3.52 -14.02 -21.32
C GLU A 86 -3.02 -13.35 -22.60
N LYS A 87 -3.16 -12.02 -22.69
CA LYS A 87 -2.64 -11.25 -23.84
C LYS A 87 -1.11 -11.19 -23.82
N LEU A 88 -0.53 -11.00 -22.65
CA LEU A 88 0.92 -10.90 -22.47
C LEU A 88 1.65 -12.20 -22.81
N GLU A 89 1.02 -13.37 -22.59
CA GLU A 89 1.61 -14.67 -22.94
C GLU A 89 1.95 -14.78 -24.43
N THR A 90 1.23 -14.08 -25.30
CA THR A 90 1.46 -14.08 -26.75
C THR A 90 2.49 -13.05 -27.24
N MET A 91 2.93 -12.13 -26.37
CA MET A 91 3.86 -11.05 -26.71
C MET A 91 5.32 -11.48 -26.57
N GLU A 92 6.22 -10.76 -27.25
CA GLU A 92 7.66 -10.95 -27.07
C GLU A 92 8.14 -10.35 -25.73
N SER A 93 9.27 -10.85 -25.21
CA SER A 93 9.75 -10.46 -23.88
C SER A 93 10.01 -8.95 -23.75
N GLU A 94 10.51 -8.33 -24.83
CA GLU A 94 10.79 -6.89 -24.88
C GLU A 94 9.50 -6.07 -24.80
N GLU A 95 8.43 -6.50 -25.49
CA GLU A 95 7.13 -5.83 -25.46
C GLU A 95 6.48 -5.93 -24.07
N ILE A 96 6.60 -7.08 -23.41
CA ILE A 96 6.11 -7.27 -22.03
C ILE A 96 6.87 -6.34 -21.08
N PHE A 97 8.19 -6.25 -21.23
CA PHE A 97 9.01 -5.37 -20.40
C PHE A 97 8.67 -3.89 -20.60
N ASP A 98 8.43 -3.46 -21.84
CA ASP A 98 7.99 -2.09 -22.12
C ASP A 98 6.61 -1.81 -21.52
N LYS A 99 5.68 -2.78 -21.55
CA LYS A 99 4.39 -2.66 -20.87
C LYS A 99 4.52 -2.53 -19.36
N ILE A 100 5.46 -3.26 -18.74
CA ILE A 100 5.75 -3.11 -17.30
C ILE A 100 6.23 -1.69 -17.01
N LYS A 101 7.13 -1.15 -17.84
CA LYS A 101 7.65 0.21 -17.69
C LYS A 101 6.55 1.26 -17.83
N GLU A 102 5.66 1.08 -18.79
CA GLU A 102 4.51 1.96 -18.99
C GLU A 102 3.53 1.88 -17.81
N ALA A 103 3.18 0.67 -17.39
CA ALA A 103 2.22 0.42 -16.33
C ALA A 103 2.63 1.03 -14.99
N PHE A 104 3.88 0.81 -14.59
CA PHE A 104 4.38 1.23 -13.27
C PHE A 104 5.25 2.48 -13.31
N CYS A 105 5.43 3.10 -14.49
CA CYS A 105 6.27 4.28 -14.70
C CYS A 105 7.70 4.14 -14.15
N CYS A 106 8.22 2.92 -14.10
CA CYS A 106 9.54 2.62 -13.57
C CYS A 106 10.16 1.43 -14.30
N GLU A 107 11.48 1.30 -14.22
CA GLU A 107 12.19 0.11 -14.69
C GLU A 107 12.54 -0.76 -13.47
N PRO A 108 11.90 -1.93 -13.28
CA PRO A 108 12.13 -2.76 -12.11
C PRO A 108 13.57 -3.27 -12.04
N LEU A 109 14.18 -3.18 -10.87
CA LEU A 109 15.55 -3.58 -10.64
C LEU A 109 15.73 -5.09 -10.86
N HIS A 110 16.81 -5.45 -11.54
CA HIS A 110 17.18 -6.84 -11.87
C HIS A 110 16.23 -7.58 -12.81
N LEU A 111 15.18 -6.94 -13.30
CA LEU A 111 14.35 -7.48 -14.37
C LEU A 111 15.02 -7.17 -15.72
N LYS A 112 15.04 -8.14 -16.64
CA LYS A 112 15.67 -7.99 -17.95
C LYS A 112 14.63 -8.10 -19.06
N SER A 113 14.76 -7.28 -20.10
CA SER A 113 13.85 -7.29 -21.26
C SER A 113 13.88 -8.59 -22.06
N ASN A 114 14.92 -9.40 -21.93
CA ASN A 114 15.05 -10.71 -22.57
C ASN A 114 14.62 -11.90 -21.68
N ASP A 115 14.03 -11.63 -20.52
CA ASP A 115 13.57 -12.63 -19.56
C ASP A 115 12.04 -12.63 -19.46
N LYS A 116 11.38 -13.34 -20.38
CA LYS A 116 9.92 -13.44 -20.45
C LYS A 116 9.33 -14.03 -19.16
N GLU A 117 9.94 -15.08 -18.63
CA GLU A 117 9.45 -15.74 -17.41
C GLU A 117 9.55 -14.80 -16.20
N GLY A 118 10.69 -14.12 -16.05
CA GLY A 118 10.87 -13.09 -15.02
C GLY A 118 9.83 -11.97 -15.13
N CYS A 119 9.54 -11.48 -16.34
CA CYS A 119 8.54 -10.44 -16.56
C CYS A 119 7.12 -10.92 -16.19
N MET A 120 6.74 -12.12 -16.61
CA MET A 120 5.43 -12.69 -16.28
C MET A 120 5.28 -12.93 -14.78
N ASN A 121 6.32 -13.42 -14.11
CA ASN A 121 6.32 -13.62 -12.66
C ASN A 121 6.23 -12.29 -11.90
N TYR A 122 6.93 -11.25 -12.38
CA TYR A 122 6.81 -9.91 -11.82
C TYR A 122 5.36 -9.39 -11.89
N ILE A 123 4.69 -9.53 -13.04
CA ILE A 123 3.30 -9.09 -13.22
C ILE A 123 2.34 -9.90 -12.35
N ARG A 124 2.48 -11.23 -12.30
CA ARG A 124 1.64 -12.09 -11.42
C ARG A 124 1.72 -11.62 -9.98
N ARG A 125 2.95 -11.42 -9.48
CA ARG A 125 3.17 -10.94 -8.10
C ARG A 125 2.64 -9.53 -7.87
N ALA A 126 2.76 -8.63 -8.84
CA ALA A 126 2.14 -7.32 -8.75
C ALA A 126 0.61 -7.43 -8.60
N LYS A 127 -0.04 -8.39 -9.28
CA LYS A 127 -1.49 -8.60 -9.20
C LYS A 127 -1.94 -9.33 -7.93
N GLU A 128 -1.14 -10.28 -7.45
CA GLU A 128 -1.47 -11.13 -6.30
C GLU A 128 -1.12 -10.48 -4.95
N ASN A 129 -0.06 -9.68 -4.91
CA ASN A 129 0.52 -9.21 -3.66
C ASN A 129 0.31 -7.72 -3.41
N VAL A 130 -0.18 -6.94 -4.38
CA VAL A 130 -0.39 -5.50 -4.24
C VAL A 130 -1.88 -5.21 -4.15
N PHE A 131 -2.28 -4.60 -3.04
CA PHE A 131 -3.59 -4.04 -2.83
C PHE A 131 -3.51 -2.52 -2.92
N ASN A 132 -4.21 -1.93 -3.88
CA ASN A 132 -4.38 -0.48 -3.95
C ASN A 132 -5.71 -0.13 -3.31
N ILE A 133 -5.71 0.82 -2.37
CA ILE A 133 -6.96 1.34 -1.83
C ILE A 133 -7.82 1.93 -2.98
N HIS A 134 -9.14 1.95 -2.78
CA HIS A 134 -10.06 2.44 -3.80
C HIS A 134 -9.87 3.93 -4.12
N MET A 135 -9.32 4.69 -3.17
CA MET A 135 -9.19 6.14 -3.21
C MET A 135 -7.85 6.63 -3.74
N GLU A 136 -7.81 7.84 -4.28
CA GLU A 136 -6.58 8.41 -4.84
C GLU A 136 -5.47 8.62 -3.78
N CYS A 137 -5.82 8.95 -2.53
CA CYS A 137 -4.88 9.11 -1.42
C CYS A 137 -5.53 8.96 -0.01
N PRO A 138 -4.74 8.71 1.05
CA PRO A 138 -5.21 8.62 2.44
C PRO A 138 -5.71 9.96 3.00
N GLU A 139 -5.23 11.10 2.50
CA GLU A 139 -5.69 12.42 2.93
C GLU A 139 -7.17 12.65 2.63
N ALA A 140 -7.67 12.16 1.49
CA ALA A 140 -9.09 12.22 1.17
C ALA A 140 -9.94 11.43 2.19
N ILE A 141 -9.46 10.26 2.63
CA ILE A 141 -10.11 9.46 3.68
C ILE A 141 -10.12 10.22 5.01
N PHE A 142 -9.02 10.92 5.33
CA PHE A 142 -8.97 11.75 6.54
C PHE A 142 -9.95 12.92 6.46
N LEU A 143 -10.01 13.64 5.34
CA LEU A 143 -10.98 14.71 5.14
C LEU A 143 -12.42 14.21 5.24
N GLU A 144 -12.75 13.05 4.66
CA GLU A 144 -14.04 12.39 4.84
C GLU A 144 -14.33 12.12 6.32
N ALA A 145 -13.34 11.59 7.06
CA ALA A 145 -13.46 11.36 8.51
C ALA A 145 -13.56 12.66 9.33
N LEU A 146 -13.19 13.81 8.77
CA LEU A 146 -13.42 15.13 9.35
C LEU A 146 -14.81 15.70 8.97
N GLY A 147 -15.56 15.03 8.09
CA GLY A 147 -16.91 15.41 7.66
C GLY A 147 -16.97 16.18 6.34
N TYR A 148 -15.90 16.18 5.54
CA TYR A 148 -15.89 16.80 4.21
C TYR A 148 -16.53 15.86 3.18
N SER A 149 -17.75 16.16 2.73
CA SER A 149 -18.49 15.31 1.78
C SER A 149 -17.85 15.19 0.40
N ASP A 150 -17.10 16.21 -0.01
CA ASP A 150 -16.55 16.31 -1.37
C ASP A 150 -15.06 15.95 -1.41
N ALA A 151 -14.51 15.40 -0.32
CA ALA A 151 -13.09 15.04 -0.18
C ALA A 151 -12.59 14.15 -1.33
N HIS A 152 -13.45 13.26 -1.82
CA HIS A 152 -13.16 12.29 -2.87
C HIS A 152 -13.19 12.85 -4.29
N SER A 153 -13.63 14.10 -4.46
CA SER A 153 -13.62 14.78 -5.76
C SER A 153 -12.37 15.65 -5.95
N LEU A 154 -11.54 15.76 -4.92
CA LEU A 154 -10.29 16.51 -4.92
C LEU A 154 -9.19 15.65 -5.55
N SER A 155 -8.28 16.29 -6.28
CA SER A 155 -7.00 15.67 -6.62
C SER A 155 -6.16 15.44 -5.37
N ASN A 156 -5.20 14.52 -5.44
CA ASN A 156 -4.25 14.25 -4.35
C ASN A 156 -3.58 15.51 -3.78
N GLN A 157 -3.22 16.47 -4.65
CA GLN A 157 -2.60 17.72 -4.21
C GLN A 157 -3.61 18.61 -3.46
N GLU A 158 -4.84 18.72 -3.97
CA GLU A 158 -5.90 19.51 -3.33
C GLU A 158 -6.32 18.91 -1.99
N ALA A 159 -6.41 17.58 -1.88
CA ALA A 159 -6.70 16.90 -0.62
C ALA A 159 -5.62 17.16 0.44
N LYS A 160 -4.34 17.11 0.04
CA LYS A 160 -3.21 17.44 0.91
C LYS A 160 -3.24 18.89 1.39
N GLU A 161 -3.44 19.83 0.47
CA GLU A 161 -3.52 21.25 0.79
C GLU A 161 -4.69 21.56 1.73
N LEU A 162 -5.87 21.01 1.43
CA LEU A 162 -7.07 21.22 2.25
C LEU A 162 -6.91 20.63 3.67
N LEU A 163 -6.27 19.46 3.80
CA LEU A 163 -5.98 18.88 5.09
C LEU A 163 -5.04 19.77 5.92
N VAL A 164 -3.96 20.26 5.31
CA VAL A 164 -3.02 21.18 5.98
C VAL A 164 -3.74 22.47 6.40
N GLU A 165 -4.54 23.07 5.51
CA GLU A 165 -5.33 24.24 5.84
C GLU A 165 -6.30 24.00 7.00
N HIS A 166 -6.97 22.85 7.03
CA HIS A 166 -7.88 22.51 8.12
C HIS A 166 -7.15 22.46 9.46
N LEU A 167 -6.01 21.76 9.51
CA LEU A 167 -5.21 21.61 10.73
C LEU A 167 -4.63 22.93 11.23
N ASP A 168 -4.25 23.82 10.31
CA ASP A 168 -3.77 25.16 10.64
C ASP A 168 -4.90 26.06 11.16
N LYS A 169 -6.10 25.99 10.55
CA LYS A 169 -7.30 26.72 11.01
C LYS A 169 -7.72 26.31 12.42
N GLU A 170 -7.67 25.01 12.72
CA GLU A 170 -7.95 24.46 14.05
C GLU A 170 -6.81 24.69 15.07
N LYS A 171 -5.68 25.30 14.64
CA LYS A 171 -4.47 25.54 15.45
C LYS A 171 -3.92 24.26 16.09
N LEU A 172 -4.17 23.12 15.45
CA LEU A 172 -3.67 21.82 15.88
C LEU A 172 -2.21 21.66 15.42
N GLY A 173 -1.83 22.35 14.33
CA GLY A 173 -0.52 22.23 13.72
C GLY A 173 -0.45 21.05 12.75
N SER A 174 0.40 21.16 11.74
CA SER A 174 0.50 20.24 10.61
C SER A 174 1.62 19.20 10.74
N SER A 175 2.12 18.95 11.96
CA SER A 175 3.13 17.91 12.16
C SER A 175 2.55 16.51 11.91
N ALA A 176 3.36 15.60 11.37
CA ALA A 176 2.95 14.22 11.08
C ALA A 176 2.36 13.51 12.32
N GLU A 177 2.98 13.69 13.50
CA GLU A 177 2.50 13.10 14.76
C GLU A 177 1.07 13.52 15.13
N ILE A 178 0.73 14.79 14.88
CA ILE A 178 -0.59 15.36 15.15
C ILE A 178 -1.59 14.83 14.13
N GLN A 179 -1.22 14.82 12.86
CA GLN A 179 -2.03 14.21 11.79
C GLN A 179 -2.38 12.76 12.12
N HIS A 180 -1.40 11.96 12.56
CA HIS A 180 -1.65 10.56 12.91
C HIS A 180 -2.61 10.41 14.08
N THR A 181 -2.42 11.19 15.14
CA THR A 181 -3.23 11.11 16.35
C THR A 181 -4.68 11.46 16.03
N LEU A 182 -4.88 12.53 15.26
CA LEU A 182 -6.19 12.98 14.84
C LEU A 182 -6.83 11.98 13.86
N PHE A 183 -6.07 11.47 12.88
CA PHE A 183 -6.61 10.53 11.92
C PHE A 183 -7.11 9.26 12.60
N ASN A 184 -6.30 8.68 13.49
CA ASN A 184 -6.71 7.51 14.27
C ASN A 184 -7.95 7.79 15.14
N TYR A 185 -8.01 8.95 15.79
CA TYR A 185 -9.18 9.34 16.57
C TYR A 185 -10.44 9.47 15.70
N HIS A 186 -10.35 10.15 14.56
CA HIS A 186 -11.48 10.40 13.68
C HIS A 186 -11.97 9.13 12.97
N LEU A 187 -11.05 8.26 12.52
CA LEU A 187 -11.38 6.95 11.98
C LEU A 187 -12.17 6.12 13.01
N ARG A 188 -11.68 6.03 14.25
CA ARG A 188 -12.36 5.26 15.30
C ARG A 188 -13.68 5.88 15.76
N LYS A 189 -13.78 7.21 15.77
CA LYS A 189 -14.98 7.93 16.21
C LYS A 189 -16.13 7.78 15.22
N ASN A 190 -15.84 7.78 13.92
CA ASN A 190 -16.87 7.76 12.89
C ASN A 190 -17.42 6.36 12.57
N GLY A 191 -16.86 5.31 13.19
CA GLY A 191 -17.31 3.92 12.99
C GLY A 191 -16.74 3.28 11.73
N GLU A 192 -17.37 2.20 11.26
CA GLU A 192 -16.98 1.49 10.04
C GLU A 192 -17.05 2.43 8.82
N THR A 193 -15.89 2.78 8.27
CA THR A 193 -15.79 3.36 6.94
C THR A 193 -15.58 2.21 5.94
N PRO A 194 -16.16 2.26 4.73
CA PRO A 194 -15.94 1.22 3.72
C PRO A 194 -14.46 0.90 3.48
N HIS A 195 -13.60 1.91 3.60
CA HIS A 195 -12.15 1.77 3.43
C HIS A 195 -11.49 0.89 4.51
N ILE A 196 -11.96 0.99 5.77
CA ILE A 196 -11.47 0.11 6.84
C ILE A 196 -11.88 -1.32 6.53
N SER A 197 -13.14 -1.54 6.13
CA SER A 197 -13.66 -2.88 5.81
C SER A 197 -12.97 -3.50 4.58
N ASP A 198 -12.68 -2.73 3.53
CA ASP A 198 -11.96 -3.22 2.35
C ASP A 198 -10.53 -3.67 2.70
N VAL A 199 -9.83 -2.86 3.50
CA VAL A 199 -8.48 -3.20 3.99
C VAL A 199 -8.55 -4.40 4.94
N ALA A 200 -9.53 -4.45 5.84
CA ALA A 200 -9.70 -5.57 6.77
C ALA A 200 -10.01 -6.87 6.02
N GLN A 201 -10.83 -6.81 4.97
CA GLN A 201 -11.12 -7.95 4.11
C GLN A 201 -9.83 -8.45 3.41
N PHE A 202 -9.04 -7.55 2.82
CA PHE A 202 -7.77 -7.93 2.22
C PHE A 202 -6.83 -8.60 3.25
N LEU A 203 -6.72 -8.02 4.45
CA LEU A 203 -5.90 -8.58 5.53
C LEU A 203 -6.42 -9.94 6.02
N ASP A 204 -7.74 -10.12 6.10
CA ASP A 204 -8.40 -11.40 6.40
C ASP A 204 -8.07 -12.46 5.34
N GLU A 205 -8.18 -12.12 4.06
CA GLU A 205 -7.88 -13.01 2.94
C GLU A 205 -6.44 -13.49 2.98
N ILE A 206 -5.46 -12.56 3.10
CA ILE A 206 -4.05 -12.96 3.15
C ILE A 206 -3.73 -13.74 4.43
N SER A 207 -4.43 -13.52 5.55
CA SER A 207 -4.17 -14.26 6.80
C SER A 207 -4.52 -15.75 6.71
N ARG A 208 -5.41 -16.14 5.77
CA ARG A 208 -5.95 -17.50 5.62
C ARG A 208 -5.19 -18.39 4.65
N ILE A 209 -4.37 -17.80 3.77
CA ILE A 209 -3.50 -18.50 2.81
C ILE A 209 -2.33 -19.15 3.55
#